data_AF-X1Q1P3-F1
#
_entry.id   AF-X1Q1P3-F1
#
_cell.length_a   1.000
_cell.length_b   1.000
_cell.length_c   1.000
_cell.angle_alpha   90.00
_cell.angle_beta   90.00
_cell.angle_gamma   90.00
#
_symmetry.space_group_name_H-M   'P 1'
#
loop_
_entity.id
_entity.type
_entity.pdbx_description
1 polymer ?
#
loop_
_entity_poly.entity_id
_entity_poly.type
_entity_poly.pdbx_seq_one_letter_code
_entity_poly.pdbx_strand_id
1 'polypeptide(L)'
;NEVSRLGDEQESVQQRYGLGKGDYMLVTLHRPENVDYNPVLRSIVGAIDEVSTKFAIPAVFPVHPRTAKRLHEFGISLPGSFVRLEAVDYLSFVQLEKAARLVITDSGGVQ
;
A
#
# COMPACT_ATOMS: atom_id res chain seq x y z
N ASN A 1 25.04 37.01 6.56
CA ASN A 1 23.65 37.13 6.09
C ASN A 1 23.42 36.15 4.97
N GLU A 2 23.31 34.87 5.33
CA GLU A 2 23.03 33.76 4.42
C GLU A 2 21.53 33.72 4.14
N VAL A 3 21.17 34.10 2.92
CA VAL A 3 19.84 33.90 2.36
C VAL A 3 19.89 32.61 1.54
N SER A 4 19.09 31.62 1.94
CA SER A 4 18.46 30.55 1.12
C SER A 4 18.45 29.19 1.84
N ARG A 5 17.44 29.00 2.70
CA ARG A 5 16.89 27.67 3.00
C ARG A 5 15.36 27.76 2.96
N LEU A 6 14.85 28.16 1.80
CA LEU A 6 13.47 27.85 1.42
C LEU A 6 13.58 26.58 0.57
N GLY A 7 13.68 25.44 1.24
CA GLY A 7 13.23 24.19 0.63
C GLY A 7 11.74 24.16 0.88
N ASP A 8 10.93 24.19 -0.18
CA ASP A 8 9.50 23.91 -0.06
C ASP A 8 9.34 22.64 0.79
N GLU A 9 8.70 22.75 1.95
CA GLU A 9 8.29 21.57 2.72
C GLU A 9 7.22 20.85 1.88
N GLN A 10 7.68 20.00 0.96
CA GLN A 10 6.78 19.12 0.21
C GLN A 10 6.05 18.25 1.22
N GLU A 11 4.71 18.29 1.16
CA GLU A 11 3.84 17.46 1.97
C GLU A 11 4.27 15.99 1.85
N SER A 12 4.51 15.33 2.98
CA SER A 12 4.90 13.93 2.97
C SER A 12 3.75 13.06 2.48
N VAL A 13 4.07 11.90 1.91
CA VAL A 13 3.05 10.93 1.47
C VAL A 13 2.11 10.54 2.62
N GLN A 14 2.63 10.50 3.86
CA GLN A 14 1.81 10.26 5.04
C GLN A 14 0.82 11.39 5.30
N GLN A 15 1.24 12.65 5.22
CA GLN A 15 0.38 13.81 5.43
C GLN A 15 -0.74 13.84 4.38
N ARG A 16 -0.37 13.64 3.11
CA ARG A 16 -1.32 13.62 1.98
C ARG A 16 -2.46 12.60 2.15
N TYR A 17 -2.19 11.48 2.82
CA TYR A 17 -3.16 10.41 3.04
C TYR A 17 -3.63 10.30 4.50
N GLY A 18 -3.25 11.23 5.38
CA GLY A 18 -3.63 11.22 6.79
C GLY A 18 -3.13 9.99 7.57
N LEU A 19 -1.96 9.45 7.22
CA LEU A 19 -1.41 8.22 7.78
C LEU A 19 -0.43 8.51 8.91
N GLY A 20 -0.77 8.11 10.14
CA GLY A 20 0.16 8.18 11.28
C GLY A 20 1.17 7.02 11.30
N LYS A 21 2.27 7.22 12.04
CA LYS A 21 3.28 6.17 12.24
C LYS A 21 2.70 5.04 13.09
N GLY A 22 2.70 3.83 12.55
CA GLY A 22 2.20 2.63 13.23
C GLY A 22 0.69 2.41 13.11
N ASP A 23 -0.01 3.23 12.30
CA ASP A 23 -1.46 3.22 12.18
C ASP A 23 -1.97 2.41 10.99
N TYR A 24 -1.09 1.82 10.19
CA TYR A 24 -1.47 1.05 9.01
C TYR A 24 -0.54 -0.14 8.75
N MET A 25 -1.03 -1.07 7.95
CA MET A 25 -0.23 -2.09 7.29
C MET A 25 0.06 -1.64 5.86
N LEU A 26 1.30 -1.75 5.41
CA LEU A 26 1.65 -1.50 4.02
C LEU A 26 1.56 -2.80 3.23
N VAL A 27 0.84 -2.79 2.12
CA VAL A 27 0.67 -3.95 1.23
C VAL A 27 1.39 -3.71 -0.08
N THR A 28 2.16 -4.70 -0.54
CA THR A 28 2.57 -4.80 -1.94
C THR A 28 2.13 -6.13 -2.51
N LEU A 29 1.50 -6.08 -3.69
CA LEU A 29 1.07 -7.27 -4.41
C LEU A 29 1.19 -7.01 -5.90
N HIS A 30 2.02 -7.78 -6.61
CA HIS A 30 2.27 -7.62 -8.05
C HIS A 30 2.90 -8.84 -8.73
N ARG A 31 3.28 -9.87 -7.97
CA ARG A 31 3.86 -11.09 -8.50
C ARG A 31 2.82 -11.89 -9.30
N PRO A 32 3.16 -12.37 -10.52
CA PRO A 32 2.23 -13.14 -11.35
C PRO A 32 1.52 -14.27 -10.61
N GLU A 33 2.27 -15.05 -9.83
CA GLU A 33 1.79 -16.19 -9.05
C GLU A 33 0.70 -15.82 -8.03
N ASN A 34 0.68 -14.56 -7.57
CA ASN A 34 -0.29 -14.05 -6.61
C ASN A 34 -1.47 -13.32 -7.27
N VAL A 35 -1.27 -12.68 -8.43
CA VAL A 35 -2.25 -11.74 -9.00
C VAL A 35 -2.92 -12.22 -10.30
N ASP A 36 -2.30 -13.13 -11.05
CA ASP A 36 -2.82 -13.55 -12.35
C ASP A 36 -3.87 -14.67 -12.28
N TYR A 37 -4.14 -15.21 -11.09
CA TYR A 37 -5.14 -16.25 -10.87
C TYR A 37 -6.24 -15.75 -9.95
N ASN A 38 -7.48 -15.72 -10.43
CA ASN A 38 -8.63 -15.18 -9.69
C ASN A 38 -8.81 -15.80 -8.29
N PRO A 39 -8.79 -17.14 -8.11
CA PRO A 39 -8.96 -17.73 -6.78
C PRO A 39 -7.85 -17.30 -5.81
N VAL A 40 -6.62 -17.18 -6.30
CA VAL A 40 -5.46 -16.78 -5.49
C VAL A 40 -5.57 -15.33 -5.08
N LEU A 41 -5.78 -14.41 -6.03
CA LEU A 41 -5.90 -12.99 -5.74
C LEU A 41 -7.06 -12.70 -4.77
N ARG A 42 -8.21 -13.35 -4.99
CA ARG A 42 -9.38 -13.21 -4.11
C ARG A 42 -9.08 -13.72 -2.70
N SER A 43 -8.39 -14.86 -2.58
CA SER A 43 -7.96 -15.40 -1.29
C SER A 43 -7.00 -14.46 -0.56
N ILE A 44 -6.03 -13.87 -1.26
CA ILE A 44 -5.07 -12.93 -0.67
C ILE A 44 -5.78 -11.66 -0.19
N VAL A 45 -6.64 -11.07 -1.02
CA VAL A 45 -7.43 -9.88 -0.64
C VAL A 45 -8.29 -10.16 0.59
N GLY A 46 -8.95 -11.32 0.63
CA GLY A 46 -9.76 -11.72 1.80
C GLY A 46 -8.94 -11.94 3.06
N ALA A 47 -7.76 -12.56 2.97
CA ALA A 47 -6.89 -12.75 4.12
C ALA A 47 -6.38 -11.42 4.69
N ILE A 48 -6.01 -10.47 3.83
CA ILE A 48 -5.58 -9.13 4.26
C ILE A 48 -6.75 -8.37 4.92
N ASP A 49 -7.96 -8.48 4.36
CA ASP A 49 -9.18 -7.89 4.94
C ASP A 49 -9.48 -8.45 6.34
N GLU A 50 -9.36 -9.76 6.52
CA GLU A 50 -9.55 -10.40 7.82
C GLU A 50 -8.56 -9.86 8.86
N VAL A 51 -7.27 -9.78 8.50
CA VAL A 51 -6.24 -9.23 9.39
C VAL A 51 -6.53 -7.75 9.70
N SER A 52 -6.84 -6.96 8.67
CA SER A 52 -7.11 -5.53 8.82
C SER A 52 -8.30 -5.29 9.75
N THR A 53 -9.40 -6.01 9.55
CA THR A 53 -10.60 -5.93 10.37
C THR A 53 -10.35 -6.42 11.79
N LYS A 54 -9.68 -7.56 11.95
CA LYS A 54 -9.41 -8.18 13.26
C LYS A 54 -8.59 -7.28 14.18
N PHE A 55 -7.61 -6.58 13.63
CA PHE A 55 -6.74 -5.70 14.40
C PHE A 55 -7.13 -4.22 14.33
N ALA A 56 -8.20 -3.87 13.59
CA ALA A 56 -8.63 -2.50 13.34
C ALA A 56 -7.51 -1.59 12.80
N ILE A 57 -6.72 -2.11 11.86
CA ILE A 57 -5.61 -1.40 11.23
C ILE A 57 -5.81 -1.40 9.71
N PRO A 58 -5.94 -0.25 9.03
CA PRO A 58 -6.14 -0.18 7.59
C PRO A 58 -4.99 -0.79 6.79
N ALA A 59 -5.34 -1.42 5.67
CA ALA A 59 -4.39 -1.92 4.67
C ALA A 59 -4.11 -0.85 3.61
N VAL A 60 -3.03 -0.10 3.76
CA VAL A 60 -2.57 0.88 2.78
C VAL A 60 -1.92 0.15 1.61
N PHE A 61 -2.50 0.30 0.42
CA PHE A 61 -2.12 -0.46 -0.75
C PHE A 61 -1.86 0.46 -1.96
N PRO A 62 -0.60 0.86 -2.22
CA PRO A 62 -0.19 1.45 -3.50
C PRO A 62 -0.31 0.40 -4.61
N VAL A 63 -1.42 0.43 -5.35
CA VAL A 63 -1.77 -0.68 -6.23
C VAL A 63 -0.90 -0.65 -7.48
N HIS A 64 -0.07 -1.68 -7.66
CA HIS A 64 0.71 -1.84 -8.88
C HIS A 64 -0.20 -1.97 -10.11
N PRO A 65 0.15 -1.40 -11.28
CA PRO A 65 -0.69 -1.43 -12.48
C PRO A 65 -1.16 -2.84 -12.89
N ARG A 66 -0.31 -3.86 -12.72
CA ARG A 66 -0.67 -5.27 -12.96
C ARG A 66 -1.84 -5.69 -12.09
N THR A 67 -1.77 -5.44 -10.78
CA THR A 67 -2.80 -5.86 -9.83
C THR A 67 -4.08 -5.08 -10.03
N ALA A 68 -3.99 -3.77 -10.32
CA ALA A 68 -5.15 -2.97 -10.69
C ALA A 68 -5.89 -3.55 -11.91
N LYS A 69 -5.14 -3.95 -12.95
CA LYS A 69 -5.71 -4.60 -14.14
C LYS A 69 -6.41 -5.92 -13.79
N ARG A 70 -5.78 -6.77 -12.98
CA ARG A 70 -6.36 -8.07 -12.59
C ARG A 70 -7.58 -7.94 -11.69
N LEU A 71 -7.57 -7.02 -10.72
CA LEU A 71 -8.75 -6.71 -9.89
C LEU A 71 -9.95 -6.33 -10.75
N HIS A 72 -9.73 -5.50 -11.77
CA HIS A 72 -10.76 -5.10 -12.73
C HIS A 72 -11.24 -6.29 -13.60
N GLU A 73 -10.34 -7.01 -14.25
CA GLU A 73 -10.67 -8.17 -15.10
C GLU A 73 -11.42 -9.27 -14.35
N PHE A 74 -11.11 -9.46 -13.07
CA PHE A 74 -11.70 -10.49 -12.20
C PHE A 74 -12.95 -10.04 -11.44
N GLY A 75 -13.35 -8.77 -11.55
CA GLY A 75 -14.46 -8.22 -10.77
C GLY A 75 -14.24 -8.33 -9.26
N ILE A 76 -13.00 -8.13 -8.80
CA ILE A 76 -12.65 -8.14 -7.38
C ILE A 76 -12.61 -6.70 -6.88
N SER A 77 -13.55 -6.35 -6.00
CA SER A 77 -13.52 -5.09 -5.26
C SER A 77 -12.65 -5.23 -4.02
N LEU A 78 -11.86 -4.20 -3.72
CA LEU A 78 -11.16 -4.11 -2.45
C LEU A 78 -12.18 -3.75 -1.34
N PRO A 79 -12.19 -4.48 -0.21
CA PRO A 79 -13.01 -4.13 0.96
C PRO A 79 -12.69 -2.74 1.53
N GLY A 80 -13.61 -2.19 2.33
CA GLY A 80 -13.45 -0.87 2.97
C GLY A 80 -12.30 -0.77 3.97
N SER A 81 -11.72 -1.90 4.36
CA SER A 81 -10.50 -1.99 5.16
C SER A 81 -9.23 -1.58 4.39
N PHE A 82 -9.29 -1.53 3.06
CA PHE A 82 -8.19 -1.10 2.21
C PHE A 82 -8.22 0.41 1.95
N VAL A 83 -7.06 1.04 2.10
CA VAL A 83 -6.79 2.39 1.60
C VAL A 83 -6.01 2.27 0.32
N ARG A 84 -6.71 2.36 -0.82
CA ARG A 84 -6.09 2.31 -2.14
C ARG A 84 -5.34 3.60 -2.44
N LEU A 85 -4.05 3.49 -2.73
CA LEU A 85 -3.24 4.58 -3.23
C LEU A 85 -2.93 4.38 -4.71
N GLU A 86 -2.70 5.48 -5.43
CA GLU A 86 -1.99 5.41 -6.71
C GLU A 86 -0.56 4.92 -6.48
N ALA A 87 0.09 4.43 -7.55
CA ALA A 87 1.50 4.07 -7.47
C ALA A 87 2.32 5.28 -7.01
N VAL A 88 3.09 5.10 -5.93
CA VAL A 88 3.94 6.14 -5.35
C VAL A 88 5.37 6.01 -5.89
N ASP A 89 6.14 7.10 -5.85
CA ASP A 89 7.57 7.04 -6.14
C ASP A 89 8.33 6.26 -5.04
N TYR A 90 9.58 5.90 -5.34
CA TYR A 90 10.41 5.09 -4.45
C TYR A 90 10.63 5.73 -3.07
N LEU A 91 10.87 7.04 -3.01
CA LEU A 91 11.15 7.70 -1.73
C LEU A 91 9.89 7.77 -0.87
N SER A 92 8.74 8.06 -1.48
CA SER A 92 7.43 7.97 -0.83
C SER A 92 7.15 6.55 -0.33
N PHE A 93 7.45 5.53 -1.12
CA PHE A 93 7.30 4.13 -0.70
C PHE A 93 8.14 3.81 0.54
N VAL A 94 9.44 4.15 0.53
CA VAL A 94 10.34 3.92 1.68
C VAL A 94 9.87 4.67 2.93
N GLN A 95 9.31 5.86 2.77
CA GLN A 95 8.69 6.60 3.88
C GLN A 95 7.47 5.87 4.44
N LEU A 96 6.58 5.35 3.58
CA LEU A 96 5.42 4.56 4.01
C LEU A 96 5.87 3.27 4.70
N GLU A 97 6.88 2.59 4.18
CA GLU A 97 7.39 1.35 4.73
C GLU A 97 7.96 1.56 6.15
N LYS A 98 8.82 2.57 6.33
CA LYS A 98 9.42 2.90 7.63
C LYS A 98 8.42 3.29 8.71
N ALA A 99 7.27 3.83 8.32
CA ALA A 99 6.23 4.26 9.23
C ALA A 99 5.11 3.22 9.42
N ALA A 100 5.09 2.14 8.62
CA ALA A 100 4.10 1.09 8.73
C ALA A 100 4.26 0.31 10.03
N ARG A 101 3.15 -0.21 10.56
CA ARG A 101 3.17 -1.14 11.70
C ARG A 101 3.60 -2.54 11.29
N LEU A 102 3.18 -2.95 10.10
CA LEU A 102 3.43 -4.24 9.48
C LEU A 102 3.52 -4.04 7.96
N VAL A 103 4.38 -4.81 7.32
CA VAL A 103 4.49 -4.86 5.86
C VAL A 103 4.09 -6.26 5.39
N ILE A 104 3.13 -6.32 4.46
CA ILE A 104 2.72 -7.55 3.76
C ILE A 104 3.18 -7.40 2.32
N THR A 105 4.19 -8.16 1.91
CA THR A 105 4.87 -7.94 0.64
C THR A 105 5.13 -9.23 -0.13
N ASP A 106 5.00 -9.15 -1.46
CA ASP A 106 5.52 -10.11 -2.43
C ASP A 106 6.70 -9.55 -3.26
N SER A 107 7.19 -8.36 -2.88
CA SER A 107 8.32 -7.69 -3.52
C SER A 107 9.62 -8.23 -2.97
N GLY A 108 10.53 -8.64 -3.86
CA GLY A 108 11.86 -9.08 -3.43
C GLY A 108 12.78 -7.93 -2.99
N GLY A 109 12.42 -6.68 -3.30
CA GLY A 109 13.19 -5.48 -2.92
C GLY A 109 12.74 -4.82 -1.61
N VAL A 110 11.72 -5.39 -0.96
CA VAL A 110 11.22 -4.97 0.35
C VAL A 110 11.79 -6.00 1.35
N GLN A 111 12.70 -5.57 2.23
CA GLN A 111 13.44 -6.43 3.17
C GLN A 111 13.63 -5.74 4.52
#